data_AF-A0A022XTI4-F1
#
_entry.id   AF-A0A022XTI4-F1
#
_cell.length_a   1.000
_cell.length_b   1.000
_cell.length_c   1.000
_cell.angle_alpha   90.00
_cell.angle_beta   90.00
_cell.angle_gamma   90.00
#
_symmetry.space_group_name_H-M   'P 1'
#
loop_
_entity.id
_entity.type
_entity.pdbx_description
1 polymer ?
#
loop_
_entity_poly.entity_id
_entity_poly.type
_entity_poly.pdbx_seq_one_letter_code
_entity_poly.pdbx_strand_id
1 'polypeptide(L)'
;MPNEDSHDRLLKGSPSRITIAFHYADALHKHNWLGGDAAAYVYHVSPTIAVKTIRLDLSDPEKEWLEEHQLAKDIAFYKRLNERQDRCPHEVECSLILPDHLFLSICSNGAIEKRYYKRQERENDHLFGRLLRVKG
;
A
#
# COMPACT_ATOMS: atom_id res chain seq x y z
N MET A 1 -24.22 53.45 -0.08
CA MET A 1 -25.44 52.63 0.00
C MET A 1 -25.06 51.17 -0.13
N PRO A 2 -25.19 50.35 0.92
CA PRO A 2 -25.17 48.90 0.80
C PRO A 2 -26.61 48.40 0.70
N ASN A 3 -26.89 47.46 -0.22
CA ASN A 3 -28.21 46.85 -0.36
C ASN A 3 -28.15 45.42 0.17
N GLU A 4 -29.00 45.13 1.16
CA GLU A 4 -29.29 43.78 1.62
C GLU A 4 -30.33 43.11 0.71
N ASP A 5 -30.26 41.79 0.67
CA ASP A 5 -31.30 40.82 0.31
C ASP A 5 -31.94 40.86 -1.08
N SER A 6 -31.58 39.84 -1.87
CA SER A 6 -32.61 38.97 -2.43
C SER A 6 -32.11 37.53 -2.46
N HIS A 7 -32.50 36.80 -1.42
CA HIS A 7 -32.56 35.36 -1.36
C HIS A 7 -33.29 34.77 -2.58
N ASP A 8 -32.79 33.59 -2.97
CA ASP A 8 -33.56 32.43 -3.42
C ASP A 8 -33.58 32.08 -4.92
N ARG A 9 -33.30 30.79 -5.16
CA ARG A 9 -33.38 29.97 -6.40
C ARG A 9 -32.21 30.16 -7.39
N LEU A 10 -31.38 29.16 -7.69
CA LEU A 10 -31.78 27.83 -8.13
C LEU A 10 -30.72 26.78 -7.79
N LEU A 11 -31.15 25.74 -7.09
CA LEU A 11 -30.55 24.42 -7.04
C LEU A 11 -30.38 23.86 -8.46
N LYS A 12 -29.15 23.62 -8.91
CA LYS A 12 -28.82 22.51 -9.82
C LYS A 12 -27.46 21.96 -9.42
N GLY A 13 -27.49 20.74 -8.91
CA GLY A 13 -26.40 20.10 -8.20
C GLY A 13 -25.24 19.62 -9.08
N SER A 14 -24.16 19.27 -8.40
CA SER A 14 -23.19 18.27 -8.82
C SER A 14 -22.58 17.67 -7.56
N PRO A 15 -22.41 16.34 -7.50
CA PRO A 15 -22.21 15.64 -6.24
C PRO A 15 -20.88 16.04 -5.64
N SER A 16 -20.92 16.47 -4.38
CA SER A 16 -19.77 16.51 -3.49
C SER A 16 -19.12 15.12 -3.48
N ARG A 17 -18.11 14.92 -4.33
CA ARG A 17 -17.09 13.88 -4.12
C ARG A 17 -16.34 14.28 -2.87
N ILE A 18 -16.90 13.82 -1.76
CA ILE A 18 -16.34 13.82 -0.43
C ILE A 18 -14.83 13.61 -0.53
N THR A 19 -14.07 14.68 -0.33
CA THR A 19 -12.61 14.71 -0.35
C THR A 19 -12.09 14.15 0.99
N ILE A 20 -12.45 12.90 1.31
CA ILE A 20 -11.96 12.20 2.51
C ILE A 20 -10.64 11.46 2.24
N ALA A 21 -10.21 11.38 0.98
CA ALA A 21 -8.99 10.65 0.60
C ALA A 21 -7.68 11.38 0.97
N PHE A 22 -7.65 12.73 0.93
CA PHE A 22 -6.38 13.47 1.01
C PHE A 22 -5.88 13.71 2.44
N HIS A 23 -6.78 13.86 3.43
CA HIS A 23 -6.35 14.02 4.83
C HIS A 23 -5.93 12.71 5.51
N TYR A 24 -6.43 11.56 5.03
CA TYR A 24 -6.11 10.25 5.59
C TYR A 24 -4.70 9.78 5.21
N ALA A 25 -4.29 10.01 3.95
CA ALA A 25 -2.97 9.63 3.45
C ALA A 25 -1.82 10.34 4.19
N ASP A 26 -1.93 11.65 4.44
CA ASP A 26 -0.88 12.44 5.08
C ASP A 26 -0.60 12.01 6.54
N ALA A 27 -1.65 11.60 7.27
CA ALA A 27 -1.54 11.11 8.64
C ALA A 27 -0.93 9.70 8.73
N LEU A 28 -1.28 8.81 7.79
CA LEU A 28 -0.69 7.47 7.67
C LEU A 28 0.78 7.52 7.27
N HIS A 29 1.12 8.39 6.30
CA HIS A 29 2.48 8.50 5.78
C HIS A 29 3.50 8.89 6.84
N LYS A 30 3.17 9.81 7.76
CA LYS A 30 4.13 10.35 8.74
C LYS A 30 4.35 9.53 10.00
N HIS A 31 3.36 8.79 10.48
CA HIS A 31 3.43 8.17 11.81
C HIS A 31 3.33 6.64 11.81
N ASN A 32 2.98 6.02 10.69
CA ASN A 32 2.66 4.60 10.61
C ASN A 32 3.44 3.86 9.51
N TRP A 33 4.50 4.45 8.97
CA TRP A 33 5.29 3.88 7.87
C TRP A 33 6.04 2.60 8.29
N LEU A 34 5.81 1.53 7.52
CA LEU A 34 6.45 0.23 7.68
C LEU A 34 7.58 0.00 6.69
N GLY A 35 7.46 0.59 5.51
CA GLY A 35 8.38 0.37 4.40
C GLY A 35 7.84 0.91 3.09
N GLY A 36 8.68 0.99 2.08
CA GLY A 36 8.28 1.35 0.73
C GLY A 36 9.30 0.86 -0.29
N ASP A 37 8.84 0.71 -1.52
CA ASP A 37 9.67 0.42 -2.68
C ASP A 37 9.51 1.54 -3.73
N ALA A 38 9.98 1.31 -4.96
CA ALA A 38 9.92 2.30 -6.02
C ALA A 38 8.47 2.66 -6.43
N ALA A 39 7.50 1.77 -6.19
CA ALA A 39 6.14 1.88 -6.71
C ALA A 39 5.07 1.91 -5.60
N ALA A 40 5.38 1.46 -4.39
CA ALA A 40 4.40 1.35 -3.32
C ALA A 40 4.96 1.74 -1.94
N TYR A 41 4.05 2.15 -1.08
CA TYR A 41 4.30 2.31 0.35
C TYR A 41 3.50 1.30 1.15
N VAL A 42 3.96 1.02 2.36
CA VAL A 42 3.29 0.17 3.34
C VAL A 42 3.16 0.92 4.67
N TYR A 43 1.96 0.93 5.23
CA TYR A 43 1.63 1.62 6.48
C TYR A 43 0.83 0.73 7.43
N HIS A 44 0.98 0.93 8.75
CA HIS A 44 0.05 0.41 9.73
C HIS A 44 -1.30 1.13 9.64
N VAL A 45 -2.38 0.36 9.54
CA VAL A 45 -3.75 0.86 9.78
C VAL A 45 -4.29 0.39 11.13
N SER A 46 -3.71 -0.69 11.67
CA SER A 46 -3.93 -1.18 13.03
C SER A 46 -2.69 -1.93 13.54
N PRO A 47 -2.66 -2.36 14.81
CA PRO A 47 -1.56 -3.17 15.33
C PRO A 47 -1.31 -4.48 14.57
N THR A 48 -2.33 -5.01 13.89
CA THR A 48 -2.28 -6.32 13.19
C THR A 48 -2.47 -6.22 11.70
N ILE A 49 -2.80 -5.04 11.15
CA ILE A 49 -3.09 -4.85 9.73
C ILE A 49 -2.23 -3.73 9.16
N ALA A 50 -1.58 -4.02 8.05
CA ALA A 50 -0.88 -3.07 7.19
C ALA A 50 -1.65 -2.88 5.88
N VAL A 51 -1.52 -1.69 5.29
CA VAL A 51 -1.98 -1.41 3.94
C VAL A 51 -0.79 -1.17 3.04
N LYS A 52 -0.70 -1.89 1.91
CA LYS A 52 0.19 -1.55 0.79
C LYS A 52 -0.59 -0.72 -0.22
N THR A 53 -0.06 0.42 -0.63
CA THR A 53 -0.70 1.33 -1.59
C THR A 53 0.31 1.92 -2.57
N ILE A 54 -0.14 2.33 -3.74
CA ILE A 54 0.71 2.93 -4.78
C ILE A 54 1.24 4.30 -4.35
N ARG A 55 2.40 4.67 -4.92
CA ARG A 55 3.03 5.98 -4.72
C ARG A 55 2.39 7.05 -5.60
N LEU A 56 1.28 7.61 -5.15
CA LEU A 56 0.59 8.72 -5.81
C LEU A 56 1.43 10.00 -5.89
N ASP A 57 2.46 10.13 -5.05
CA ASP A 57 3.42 11.24 -5.06
C ASP A 57 4.41 11.18 -6.24
N LEU A 58 4.55 10.00 -6.86
CA LEU A 58 5.46 9.76 -7.99
C LEU A 58 4.73 9.35 -9.27
N SER A 59 3.43 9.06 -9.21
CA SER A 59 2.69 8.68 -10.40
C SER A 59 2.41 9.91 -11.26
N ASP A 60 2.85 9.85 -12.51
CA ASP A 60 2.49 10.81 -13.54
C ASP A 60 1.07 10.44 -14.01
N PRO A 61 0.04 11.26 -13.70
CA PRO A 61 -1.35 10.93 -14.02
C PRO A 61 -1.54 10.67 -15.51
N GLU A 62 -0.71 11.29 -16.37
CA GLU A 62 -0.78 11.13 -17.81
C GLU A 62 -0.19 9.80 -18.32
N LYS A 63 0.63 9.12 -17.51
CA LYS A 63 1.23 7.80 -17.84
C LYS A 63 0.54 6.63 -17.15
N GLU A 64 -0.20 6.89 -16.08
CA GLU A 64 -0.89 5.88 -15.28
C GLU A 64 -1.87 5.02 -16.08
N TRP A 65 -2.57 5.58 -17.06
CA TRP A 65 -3.49 4.85 -17.96
C TRP A 65 -2.79 4.05 -19.07
N LEU A 66 -1.50 4.27 -19.31
CA LEU A 66 -0.73 3.58 -20.35
C LEU A 66 0.10 2.42 -19.79
N GLU A 67 0.42 2.45 -18.51
CA GLU A 67 1.25 1.45 -17.83
C GLU A 67 0.42 0.39 -17.11
N GLU A 68 1.00 -0.80 -16.94
CA GLU A 68 0.39 -1.85 -16.13
C GLU A 68 0.25 -1.34 -14.69
N HIS A 69 -0.96 -1.41 -14.12
CA HIS A 69 -1.25 -0.94 -12.78
C HIS A 69 -0.20 -1.46 -11.78
N GLN A 70 0.40 -0.58 -10.97
CA GLN A 70 1.61 -0.91 -10.19
C GLN A 70 1.42 -2.08 -9.21
N LEU A 71 0.20 -2.28 -8.69
CA LEU A 71 -0.15 -3.44 -7.85
C LEU A 71 -0.70 -4.65 -8.61
N ALA A 72 -0.79 -4.66 -9.94
CA ALA A 72 -1.44 -5.74 -10.70
C ALA A 72 -0.83 -7.11 -10.40
N LYS A 73 0.50 -7.19 -10.32
CA LYS A 73 1.24 -8.43 -9.99
C LYS A 73 1.00 -8.87 -8.55
N ASP A 74 0.96 -7.93 -7.61
CA ASP A 74 0.66 -8.22 -6.21
C ASP A 74 -0.78 -8.72 -6.04
N ILE A 75 -1.74 -8.07 -6.71
CA ILE A 75 -3.14 -8.49 -6.72
C ILE A 75 -3.27 -9.91 -7.26
N ALA A 76 -2.63 -10.20 -8.40
CA ALA A 76 -2.65 -11.54 -8.99
C ALA A 76 -2.02 -12.59 -8.06
N PHE A 77 -0.91 -12.24 -7.40
CA PHE A 77 -0.24 -13.09 -6.42
C PHE A 77 -1.16 -13.39 -5.23
N TYR A 78 -1.70 -12.37 -4.55
CA TYR A 78 -2.52 -12.57 -3.35
C TYR A 78 -3.85 -13.26 -3.64
N LYS A 79 -4.47 -13.04 -4.82
CA LYS A 79 -5.63 -13.82 -5.25
C LYS A 79 -5.30 -15.31 -5.30
N ARG A 80 -4.20 -15.67 -5.96
CA ARG A 80 -3.77 -17.06 -6.09
C ARG A 80 -3.30 -17.67 -4.77
N LEU A 81 -2.76 -16.84 -3.88
CA LEU A 81 -2.36 -17.23 -2.53
C LEU A 81 -3.58 -17.57 -1.67
N ASN A 82 -4.59 -16.70 -1.69
CA ASN A 82 -5.84 -16.90 -0.96
C ASN A 82 -6.58 -18.18 -1.42
N GLU A 83 -6.49 -18.54 -2.70
CA GLU A 83 -7.02 -19.81 -3.23
C GLU A 83 -6.28 -21.07 -2.71
N ARG A 84 -5.10 -20.91 -2.11
CA ARG A 84 -4.21 -22.00 -1.68
C ARG A 84 -3.93 -22.00 -0.17
N GLN A 85 -4.81 -21.39 0.62
CA GLN A 85 -4.67 -21.35 2.08
C GLN A 85 -4.58 -22.75 2.72
N ASP A 86 -5.13 -23.78 2.06
CA ASP A 86 -5.01 -25.18 2.47
C ASP A 86 -3.55 -25.67 2.58
N ARG A 87 -2.65 -25.08 1.79
CA ARG A 87 -1.22 -25.42 1.78
C ARG A 87 -0.36 -24.48 2.61
N CYS A 88 -0.91 -23.33 2.95
CA CYS A 88 -0.18 -22.18 3.49
C CYS A 88 -0.93 -21.50 4.66
N PRO A 89 -1.28 -22.23 5.74
CA PRO A 89 -2.20 -21.75 6.78
C PRO A 89 -1.63 -20.67 7.72
N HIS A 90 -0.33 -20.35 7.60
CA HIS A 90 0.37 -19.40 8.47
C HIS A 90 0.98 -18.21 7.70
N GLU A 91 0.57 -18.02 6.45
CA GLU A 91 1.06 -16.92 5.61
C GLU A 91 0.36 -15.59 5.90
N VAL A 92 0.89 -14.52 5.33
CA VAL A 92 0.28 -13.18 5.38
C VAL A 92 -1.08 -13.26 4.69
N GLU A 93 -2.13 -13.04 5.48
CA GLU A 93 -3.50 -13.01 5.00
C GLU A 93 -3.75 -11.67 4.31
N CYS A 94 -4.13 -11.72 3.04
CA CYS A 94 -4.66 -10.53 2.37
C CYS A 94 -6.18 -10.49 2.56
N SER A 95 -6.61 -9.74 3.56
CA SER A 95 -8.01 -9.68 4.03
C SER A 95 -8.91 -8.86 3.10
N LEU A 96 -8.35 -7.87 2.39
CA LEU A 96 -9.07 -7.05 1.43
C LEU A 96 -8.16 -6.61 0.28
N ILE A 97 -8.65 -6.77 -0.95
CA ILE A 97 -8.00 -6.35 -2.18
C ILE A 97 -8.87 -5.28 -2.84
N LEU A 98 -8.35 -4.05 -2.91
CA LEU A 98 -8.89 -2.95 -3.70
C LEU A 98 -7.90 -2.63 -4.85
N PRO A 99 -8.30 -1.88 -5.89
CA PRO A 99 -7.42 -1.55 -7.01
C PRO A 99 -6.08 -0.96 -6.55
N ASP A 100 -6.10 0.06 -5.71
CA ASP A 100 -4.89 0.79 -5.26
C ASP A 100 -4.43 0.43 -3.84
N HIS A 101 -5.09 -0.53 -3.18
CA HIS A 101 -4.85 -0.83 -1.77
C HIS A 101 -4.96 -2.33 -1.48
N LEU A 102 -3.94 -2.88 -0.83
CA LEU A 102 -3.92 -4.26 -0.33
C LEU A 102 -3.83 -4.23 1.19
N PHE A 103 -4.81 -4.84 1.86
CA PHE A 103 -4.82 -4.98 3.31
C PHE A 103 -4.24 -6.33 3.68
N LEU A 104 -3.18 -6.30 4.46
CA LEU A 104 -2.32 -7.44 4.76
C LEU A 104 -2.20 -7.61 6.27
N SER A 105 -2.25 -8.85 6.75
CA SER A 105 -1.93 -9.13 8.15
C SER A 105 -0.45 -8.89 8.43
N ILE A 106 -0.16 -8.36 9.62
CA ILE A 106 1.22 -8.07 10.03
C ILE A 106 1.82 -9.31 10.68
N CYS A 107 2.96 -9.74 10.16
CA CYS A 107 3.77 -10.76 10.80
C CYS A 107 4.53 -10.15 11.99
N SER A 108 4.23 -10.60 13.20
CA SER A 108 4.91 -10.17 14.43
C SER A 108 6.41 -10.47 14.45
N ASN A 109 6.86 -11.45 13.65
CA ASN A 109 8.27 -11.78 13.50
C ASN A 109 9.05 -10.79 12.61
N GLY A 110 8.36 -9.81 12.00
CA GLY A 110 8.97 -8.82 11.14
C GLY A 110 9.63 -9.39 9.88
N ALA A 111 10.33 -8.51 9.15
CA ALA A 111 10.89 -8.82 7.85
C ALA A 111 11.94 -9.95 7.90
N ILE A 112 11.77 -10.94 7.03
CA ILE A 112 12.65 -12.12 6.99
C ILE A 112 14.07 -11.72 6.61
N GLU A 113 14.25 -10.70 5.74
CA GLU A 113 15.59 -10.27 5.37
C GLU A 113 16.36 -9.75 6.57
N LYS A 114 15.70 -9.03 7.48
CA LYS A 114 16.30 -8.49 8.72
C LYS A 114 16.64 -9.60 9.71
N ARG A 115 15.70 -10.52 9.94
CA ARG A 115 15.90 -11.64 10.89
C ARG A 115 17.11 -12.49 10.54
N TYR A 116 17.30 -12.76 9.25
CA TYR A 116 18.38 -13.63 8.78
C TYR A 116 19.57 -12.85 8.24
N TYR A 117 19.61 -11.52 8.35
CA TYR A 117 20.65 -10.69 7.71
C TYR A 117 22.06 -11.18 8.03
N LYS A 118 22.37 -11.43 9.31
CA LYS A 118 23.69 -11.91 9.75
C LYS A 118 24.03 -13.34 9.29
N ARG A 119 23.03 -14.09 8.83
CA ARG A 119 23.18 -15.45 8.33
C ARG A 119 23.20 -15.50 6.80
N GLN A 120 22.90 -14.39 6.12
CA GLN A 120 22.87 -14.34 4.66
C GLN A 120 24.27 -14.06 4.11
N GLU A 121 24.72 -14.89 3.16
CA GLU A 121 25.81 -14.53 2.25
C GLU A 121 25.20 -13.93 0.99
N ARG A 122 25.66 -12.74 0.60
CA ARG A 122 25.17 -12.02 -0.57
C ARG A 122 26.33 -11.68 -1.48
N GLU A 123 26.03 -11.53 -2.77
CA GLU A 123 27.02 -11.36 -3.85
C GLU A 123 27.98 -10.17 -3.66
N ASN A 124 27.65 -9.18 -2.81
CA ASN A 124 28.45 -7.97 -2.60
C ASN A 124 28.49 -7.47 -1.14
N ASP A 125 28.20 -8.30 -0.12
CA ASP A 125 28.07 -7.92 1.31
C ASP A 125 27.08 -6.77 1.64
N HIS A 126 26.41 -6.20 0.63
CA HIS A 126 25.42 -5.14 0.76
C HIS A 126 24.00 -5.71 0.89
N LEU A 127 23.13 -4.96 1.57
CA LEU A 127 21.70 -5.26 1.77
C LEU A 127 20.93 -5.54 0.46
N PHE A 128 21.42 -5.01 -0.67
CA PHE A 128 20.75 -5.08 -1.98
C PHE A 128 21.31 -6.16 -2.93
N GLY A 129 22.35 -6.92 -2.53
CA GLY A 129 22.94 -7.97 -3.37
C GLY A 129 22.09 -9.24 -3.41
N ARG A 130 22.21 -10.05 -4.48
CA ARG A 130 21.52 -11.35 -4.58
C ARG A 130 21.90 -12.24 -3.40
N LEU A 131 20.90 -12.89 -2.80
CA LEU A 131 21.11 -13.91 -1.76
C LEU A 131 21.76 -15.16 -2.38
N LEU A 132 22.96 -15.50 -1.92
CA LEU A 132 23.70 -16.69 -2.34
C LEU A 132 23.34 -17.89 -1.46
N ARG A 133 23.39 -17.72 -0.13
CA ARG A 133 22.98 -18.76 0.83
C ARG A 133 22.58 -18.18 2.19
N VAL A 134 21.88 -18.98 3.00
CA VAL A 134 21.68 -18.73 4.43
C VAL A 134 22.46 -19.76 5.25
N LYS A 135 23.32 -19.30 6.17
CA LYS A 135 24.07 -20.14 7.11
C LYS A 135 23.12 -20.70 8.18
N GLY A 136 23.25 -22.00 8.45
CA GLY A 136 22.54 -22.71 9.53
C GLY A 136 23.00 -22.25 10.91
#